data_AF-A0A351HCV4-F1
#
_entry.id   AF-A0A351HCV4-F1
#
_cell.length_a   1.000
_cell.length_b   1.000
_cell.length_c   1.000
_cell.angle_alpha   90.00
_cell.angle_beta   90.00
_cell.angle_gamma   90.00
#
_symmetry.space_group_name_H-M   'P 1'
#
loop_
_entity.id
_entity.type
_entity.pdbx_description
1 polymer ?
#
loop_
_entity_poly.entity_id
_entity_poly.type
_entity_poly.pdbx_seq_one_letter_code
_entity_poly.pdbx_strand_id
1 'polypeptide(L)'
;MDGVTPILSALPPLDTLTSRAQNKKRGSNSAVYTEVAAGKPQHVAWAYERADGGRGFGFTGGHFHQNWKQDDFRKLVLNAILWTAHGEVPEGGVPSRTPTNLDLEMNQDFPERKPSP
;
A
#
# COMPACT_ATOMS: atom_id res chain seq x y z
N MET A 1 -11.54 -5.14 15.59
CA MET A 1 -12.04 -4.28 14.49
C MET A 1 -13.07 -5.11 13.76
N ASP A 2 -14.35 -4.80 13.94
CA ASP A 2 -15.40 -5.63 13.36
C ASP A 2 -15.47 -5.41 11.85
N GLY A 3 -15.56 -6.50 11.09
CA GLY A 3 -15.62 -6.47 9.62
C GLY A 3 -14.31 -6.12 8.91
N VAL A 4 -13.23 -5.77 9.63
CA VAL A 4 -11.92 -5.42 9.03
C VAL A 4 -10.99 -6.62 9.05
N THR A 5 -10.46 -6.99 7.89
CA THR A 5 -9.52 -8.09 7.72
C THR A 5 -8.15 -7.54 7.28
N PRO A 6 -7.11 -7.65 8.11
CA PRO A 6 -5.75 -7.31 7.70
C PRO A 6 -5.26 -8.22 6.57
N ILE A 7 -4.69 -7.63 5.51
CA ILE A 7 -4.14 -8.37 4.36
C ILE A 7 -2.61 -8.34 4.40
N LEU A 8 -2.03 -7.15 4.62
CA LEU A 8 -0.59 -6.98 4.70
C LEU A 8 -0.25 -6.23 5.98
N SER A 9 0.63 -6.84 6.77
CA SER A 9 1.13 -6.26 8.03
C SER A 9 2.64 -6.39 8.07
N ALA A 10 3.31 -5.38 8.62
CA ALA A 10 4.75 -5.40 8.82
C ALA A 10 5.09 -4.84 10.19
N LEU A 11 6.17 -5.32 10.78
CA LEU A 11 6.78 -4.69 11.95
C LEU A 11 7.98 -3.86 11.45
N PRO A 12 7.83 -2.52 11.32
CA PRO A 12 8.93 -1.72 10.84
C PRO A 12 10.05 -1.65 11.89
N PRO A 13 11.32 -1.56 11.48
CA PRO A 13 12.42 -1.30 12.40
C PRO A 13 12.20 0.00 13.20
N LEU A 14 12.53 0.01 14.50
CA LEU A 14 12.23 1.15 15.39
C LEU A 14 12.92 2.45 14.97
N ASP A 15 14.11 2.37 14.37
CA ASP A 15 14.85 3.51 13.86
C ASP A 15 14.10 4.25 12.74
N THR A 16 13.24 3.57 11.98
CA THR A 16 12.38 4.22 10.97
C THR A 16 11.37 5.18 11.60
N LEU A 17 11.00 4.99 12.87
CA LEU A 17 10.10 5.85 13.63
C LEU A 17 10.84 6.95 14.39
N THR A 18 12.10 6.74 14.76
CA THR A 18 12.87 7.67 15.62
C THR A 18 13.87 8.53 14.85
N SER A 19 14.38 8.08 13.70
CA SER A 19 15.39 8.78 12.88
C SER A 19 14.98 10.21 12.48
N ARG A 20 13.68 10.50 12.48
CA ARG A 20 13.11 11.82 12.14
C ARG A 20 12.33 12.44 13.30
N ALA A 21 12.50 11.98 14.53
CA ALA A 21 11.74 12.45 15.70
C ALA A 21 11.84 13.98 15.91
N GLN A 22 12.96 14.60 15.53
CA GLN A 22 13.16 16.05 15.64
C GLN A 22 12.45 16.85 14.53
N ASN A 23 12.00 16.20 13.44
CA ASN A 23 11.32 16.85 12.34
C ASN A 23 9.83 17.06 12.68
N LYS A 24 9.47 18.28 13.10
CA LYS A 24 8.08 18.63 13.48
C LYS A 24 7.02 18.39 12.38
N LYS A 25 7.42 18.23 11.10
CA LYS A 25 6.51 17.96 9.97
C LYS A 25 6.44 16.48 9.58
N ARG A 26 7.35 15.65 10.10
CA ARG A 26 7.50 14.23 9.72
C ARG A 26 7.79 13.32 10.92
N GLY A 27 7.52 13.79 12.13
CA GLY A 27 7.72 13.06 13.37
C GLY A 27 6.72 11.90 13.47
N SER A 28 7.15 10.81 14.09
CA SER A 28 6.30 9.64 14.30
C SER A 28 5.30 9.87 15.45
N ASN A 29 4.18 9.16 15.41
CA ASN A 29 3.17 9.16 16.46
C ASN A 29 3.66 8.33 17.66
N SER A 30 3.60 8.88 18.87
CA SER A 30 4.02 8.20 20.10
C SER A 30 3.25 6.91 20.39
N ALA A 31 1.97 6.85 20.02
CA ALA A 31 1.16 5.64 20.14
C ALA A 31 1.70 4.54 19.22
N VAL A 32 1.98 4.87 17.95
CA VAL A 32 2.53 3.93 16.96
C VAL A 32 3.91 3.44 17.41
N TYR A 33 4.77 4.32 17.92
CA TYR A 33 6.06 3.92 18.49
C TYR A 33 5.91 2.91 19.62
N THR A 34 5.00 3.17 20.56
CA THR A 34 4.76 2.28 21.70
C THR A 34 4.28 0.90 21.24
N GLU A 35 3.42 0.84 20.23
CA GLU A 35 2.94 -0.42 19.67
C GLU A 35 4.05 -1.21 18.96
N VAL A 36 4.83 -0.55 18.10
CA VAL A 36 5.93 -1.19 17.37
C VAL A 36 7.03 -1.65 18.34
N ALA A 37 7.35 -0.86 19.37
CA ALA A 37 8.29 -1.25 20.42
C ALA A 37 7.81 -2.46 21.23
N ALA A 38 6.50 -2.64 21.36
CA ALA A 38 5.88 -3.83 21.93
C ALA A 38 5.74 -5.00 20.92
N GLY A 39 6.31 -4.88 19.72
CA GLY A 39 6.28 -5.93 18.70
C GLY A 39 4.96 -6.07 17.95
N LYS A 40 4.05 -5.10 18.04
CA LYS A 40 2.76 -5.15 17.35
C LYS A 40 2.92 -4.79 15.86
N PRO A 41 2.60 -5.71 14.93
CA PRO A 41 2.65 -5.41 13.49
C PRO A 41 1.67 -4.29 13.12
N GLN A 42 2.07 -3.47 12.16
CA GLN A 42 1.29 -2.37 11.63
C GLN A 42 0.67 -2.79 10.30
N HIS A 43 -0.64 -2.57 10.16
CA HIS A 43 -1.38 -2.93 8.96
C HIS A 43 -1.17 -1.87 7.87
N VAL A 44 -0.80 -2.32 6.66
CA VAL A 44 -0.58 -1.45 5.49
C VAL A 44 -1.54 -1.75 4.35
N ALA A 45 -2.24 -2.89 4.39
CA ALA A 45 -3.37 -3.22 3.53
C ALA A 45 -4.47 -3.97 4.31
N TRP A 46 -5.74 -3.67 4.05
CA TRP A 46 -6.88 -4.31 4.72
C TRP A 46 -8.12 -4.35 3.81
N ALA A 47 -8.96 -5.35 4.02
CA ALA A 47 -10.32 -5.42 3.48
C ALA A 47 -11.34 -5.06 4.57
N TYR A 48 -12.49 -4.56 4.15
CA TYR A 48 -13.63 -4.30 5.02
C TYR A 48 -14.91 -4.78 4.33
N GLU A 49 -15.70 -5.56 5.05
CA GLU A 49 -17.04 -5.98 4.63
C GLU A 49 -18.08 -5.34 5.56
N ARG A 50 -19.02 -4.61 4.97
CA ARG A 50 -20.17 -4.05 5.68
C ARG A 50 -21.26 -5.11 5.85
N ALA A 51 -22.08 -4.95 6.89
CA ALA A 51 -23.19 -5.84 7.18
C ALA A 51 -24.24 -5.90 6.04
N ASP A 52 -24.33 -4.87 5.20
CA ASP A 52 -25.21 -4.80 4.03
C ASP A 52 -24.58 -5.39 2.76
N GLY A 53 -23.40 -6.01 2.88
CA GLY A 53 -22.67 -6.65 1.79
C GLY A 53 -21.67 -5.75 1.07
N GLY A 54 -21.62 -4.44 1.36
CA GLY A 54 -20.65 -3.55 0.72
C GLY A 54 -19.20 -3.91 1.05
N ARG A 55 -18.31 -3.86 0.05
CA ARG A 55 -16.88 -4.22 0.17
C ARG A 55 -15.98 -3.00 -0.01
N GLY A 56 -14.93 -2.91 0.80
CA GLY A 56 -13.92 -1.85 0.71
C GLY A 56 -12.51 -2.37 0.94
N PHE A 57 -11.53 -1.72 0.34
CA PHE A 57 -10.12 -2.05 0.49
C PHE A 57 -9.31 -0.78 0.75
N GLY A 58 -8.35 -0.87 1.67
CA GLY A 58 -7.41 0.21 1.98
C GLY A 58 -5.97 -0.27 1.82
N PHE A 59 -5.11 0.61 1.30
CA PHE A 59 -3.69 0.32 1.08
C PHE A 59 -2.85 1.60 1.10
N THR A 60 -1.68 1.55 1.75
CA THR A 60 -0.81 2.72 1.97
C THR A 60 0.42 2.78 1.05
N GLY A 61 0.61 1.81 0.14
CA GLY A 61 1.83 1.69 -0.67
C GLY A 61 1.94 2.63 -1.87
N GLY A 62 0.93 3.44 -2.16
CA GLY A 62 0.80 4.21 -3.41
C GLY A 62 1.73 5.42 -3.59
N HIS A 63 2.71 5.64 -2.70
CA HIS A 63 3.54 6.85 -2.74
C HIS A 63 4.52 6.89 -3.91
N PHE A 64 5.17 5.78 -4.23
CA PHE A 64 6.16 5.71 -5.31
C PHE A 64 5.56 5.05 -6.54
N HIS A 65 5.39 5.81 -7.64
CA HIS A 65 4.78 5.30 -8.87
C HIS A 65 5.55 4.09 -9.46
N GLN A 66 6.88 4.05 -9.28
CA GLN A 66 7.71 2.92 -9.69
C GLN A 66 7.30 1.57 -9.07
N ASN A 67 6.58 1.56 -7.94
CA ASN A 67 6.10 0.34 -7.30
C ASN A 67 5.15 -0.45 -8.22
N TRP A 68 4.48 0.22 -9.16
CA TRP A 68 3.62 -0.44 -10.14
C TRP A 68 4.41 -1.35 -11.10
N LYS A 69 5.74 -1.30 -11.17
CA LYS A 69 6.53 -2.33 -11.88
C LYS A 69 6.61 -3.66 -11.13
N GLN A 70 6.32 -3.68 -9.83
CA GLN A 70 6.31 -4.91 -9.05
C GLN A 70 4.98 -5.64 -9.28
N ASP A 71 5.05 -6.86 -9.82
CA ASP A 71 3.87 -7.62 -10.25
C ASP A 71 2.91 -7.96 -9.10
N ASP A 72 3.44 -8.28 -7.92
CA ASP A 72 2.61 -8.62 -6.76
C ASP A 72 1.93 -7.38 -6.16
N PHE A 73 2.58 -6.22 -6.25
CA PHE A 73 1.99 -4.94 -5.88
C PHE A 73 0.76 -4.63 -6.76
N ARG A 74 0.88 -4.84 -8.07
CA ARG A 74 -0.25 -4.70 -9.00
C ARG A 74 -1.34 -5.74 -8.75
N LYS A 75 -0.96 -7.00 -8.60
CA LYS A 75 -1.89 -8.12 -8.39
C LYS A 75 -2.75 -7.91 -7.15
N LEU A 76 -2.16 -7.46 -6.05
CA LEU A 76 -2.89 -7.10 -4.83
C LEU A 76 -4.00 -6.08 -5.11
N VAL A 77 -3.64 -4.97 -5.78
CA VAL A 77 -4.59 -3.88 -6.06
C VAL A 77 -5.66 -4.31 -7.06
N LEU A 78 -5.29 -5.04 -8.11
CA LEU A 78 -6.24 -5.52 -9.12
C LEU A 78 -7.24 -6.54 -8.55
N ASN A 79 -6.76 -7.46 -7.71
CA ASN A 79 -7.62 -8.39 -6.98
C ASN A 79 -8.59 -7.62 -6.08
N ALA A 80 -8.10 -6.61 -5.37
CA ALA A 80 -8.94 -5.79 -4.50
C ALA A 80 -10.01 -5.01 -5.31
N ILE A 81 -9.66 -4.41 -6.44
CA ILE A 81 -10.63 -3.72 -7.32
C ILE A 81 -11.74 -4.69 -7.73
N LEU A 82 -11.37 -5.85 -8.28
CA LEU A 82 -12.35 -6.85 -8.74
C LEU A 82 -13.23 -7.34 -7.59
N TRP A 83 -12.62 -7.64 -6.43
CA TRP A 83 -13.34 -8.09 -5.24
C TRP A 83 -14.31 -7.03 -4.70
N THR A 84 -13.90 -5.76 -4.64
CA THR A 84 -14.77 -4.65 -4.23
C THR A 84 -15.94 -4.42 -5.19
N ALA A 85 -15.75 -4.73 -6.47
CA ALA A 85 -16.80 -4.72 -7.49
C ALA A 85 -17.68 -5.99 -7.48
N HIS A 86 -17.55 -6.84 -6.46
CA HIS A 86 -18.27 -8.12 -6.33
C HIS A 86 -17.96 -9.17 -7.42
N GLY A 87 -16.84 -9.01 -8.14
CA GLY A 87 -16.37 -10.02 -9.08
C GLY A 87 -15.64 -11.17 -8.37
N GLU A 88 -15.52 -12.29 -9.07
CA GLU A 88 -14.73 -13.45 -8.64
C GLU A 88 -13.25 -13.23 -8.95
N VAL A 89 -12.40 -13.30 -7.93
CA VAL A 89 -10.95 -13.20 -8.11
C VAL A 89 -10.41 -14.55 -8.62
N PRO A 90 -9.70 -14.59 -9.75
CA PRO A 90 -9.10 -15.83 -10.24
C PRO A 90 -8.11 -16.43 -9.22
N GLU A 91 -7.95 -17.76 -9.19
CA GLU A 91 -7.02 -18.45 -8.29
C GLU A 91 -5.58 -17.93 -8.41
N GLY A 92 -5.12 -17.65 -9.64
CA GLY A 92 -3.82 -17.05 -9.92
C GLY A 92 -3.74 -15.52 -9.73
N GLY A 93 -4.83 -14.88 -9.32
CA GLY A 93 -5.02 -13.44 -9.31
C GLY A 93 -5.33 -12.86 -10.69
N VAL A 94 -5.74 -11.58 -10.70
CA VAL A 94 -6.04 -10.84 -11.92
C VAL A 94 -4.76 -10.66 -12.74
N PRO A 95 -4.71 -11.12 -14.00
CA PRO A 95 -3.51 -11.01 -14.83
C PRO A 95 -3.25 -9.56 -15.22
N SER A 96 -1.97 -9.18 -15.30
CA SER A 96 -1.55 -7.89 -15.85
C SER A 96 -0.17 -7.96 -16.49
N ARG A 97 0.05 -7.18 -17.54
CA ARG A 97 1.38 -6.95 -18.12
C ARG A 97 2.21 -6.07 -17.18
N THR A 98 3.50 -6.38 -17.02
CA THR A 98 4.45 -5.50 -16.34
C THR A 98 4.69 -4.22 -17.15
N PRO A 99 4.46 -3.02 -16.59
CA PRO A 99 4.70 -1.77 -17.29
C PRO A 99 6.20 -1.55 -17.53
N THR A 100 6.52 -0.96 -18.67
CA THR A 100 7.84 -0.44 -18.99
C THR A 100 8.09 0.88 -18.24
N ASN A 101 9.32 1.40 -18.28
CA ASN A 101 9.59 2.74 -17.75
C ASN A 101 8.80 3.81 -18.52
N LEU A 102 8.72 3.68 -19.85
CA LEU A 102 7.94 4.58 -20.69
C LEU A 102 6.46 4.57 -20.28
N ASP A 103 5.87 3.39 -20.06
CA ASP A 103 4.48 3.29 -19.58
C ASP A 103 4.27 4.05 -18.25
N LEU A 104 5.25 4.01 -17.34
CA LEU A 104 5.17 4.71 -16.06
C LEU A 104 5.38 6.22 -16.15
N GLU A 105 6.09 6.69 -17.16
CA GLU A 105 6.38 8.11 -17.41
C GLU A 105 5.22 8.80 -18.14
N MET A 106 4.35 8.03 -18.81
CA MET A 106 3.15 8.57 -19.43
C MET A 106 2.22 9.22 -18.42
N ASN A 107 1.65 10.38 -18.80
CA ASN A 107 0.63 11.12 -18.05
C ASN A 107 1.05 11.53 -16.62
N GLN A 108 2.35 11.72 -16.36
CA GLN A 108 2.79 12.30 -15.10
C GLN A 108 2.44 13.80 -15.04
N ASP A 109 1.98 14.27 -13.89
CA ASP A 109 1.70 15.70 -13.64
C ASP A 109 2.98 16.54 -13.55
N PHE A 110 4.14 15.89 -13.43
CA PHE A 110 5.45 16.52 -13.29
C PHE A 110 6.23 16.46 -14.61
N PRO A 111 7.05 17.48 -14.91
CA PRO A 111 7.92 17.44 -16.07
C PRO A 111 8.89 16.25 -15.99
N GLU A 112 9.28 15.74 -17.16
CA GLU A 112 10.24 14.65 -17.26
C GLU A 112 11.51 14.96 -16.46
N ARG A 113 11.95 13.97 -15.69
CA ARG A 113 13.14 14.09 -14.86
C ARG A 113 14.35 14.11 -15.78
N LYS A 114 15.15 15.19 -15.72
CA LYS A 114 16.42 15.24 -16.46
C LYS A 114 17.32 14.07 -16.02
N PRO A 115 17.97 13.36 -16.96
CA PRO A 115 18.92 12.32 -16.60
C PRO A 115 19.98 12.88 -15.65
N SER A 116 20.34 12.09 -14.64
CA SER A 116 21.44 12.46 -13.75
C SER A 116 22.76 12.40 -14.53
N PRO A 117 23.69 13.34 -14.32
CA PRO A 117 25.00 13.34 -14.98
C PRO A 117 25.83 12.11 -14.62
#